data_AF-A0A7S2IKF0-F1
#
_entry.id   AF-A0A7S2IKF0-F1
#
_cell.length_a   1.000
_cell.length_b   1.000
_cell.length_c   1.000
_cell.angle_alpha   90.00
_cell.angle_beta   90.00
_cell.angle_gamma   90.00
#
_symmetry.space_group_name_H-M   'P 1'
#
loop_
_entity.id
_entity.type
_entity.pdbx_description
1 polymer ?
#
loop_
_entity_poly.entity_id
_entity_poly.type
_entity_poly.pdbx_seq_one_letter_code
_entity_poly.pdbx_strand_id
1 'polypeptide(L)'
;EGWKQLCFHLGCAALCTLVVDRGLSTPGAMGWFVLVAGELALGLVSSFYFAGFHEMIHGTAFATGWLAGALSHVAGFAIFRGSNWYYYFHWHHHRFTNDPERDPELSGTTTDRVDPTIDPASAFGAMCLFLSD
;
A
#
# COMPACT_ATOMS: atom_id res chain seq x y z
N GLU A 1 -11.70 10.70 13.08
CA GLU A 1 -10.27 10.92 12.79
C GLU A 1 -9.84 10.66 11.34
N GLY A 2 -10.43 9.70 10.59
CA GLY A 2 -9.98 9.35 9.23
C GLY A 2 -9.77 10.52 8.27
N TRP A 3 -10.70 11.48 8.20
CA TRP A 3 -10.53 12.68 7.37
C TRP A 3 -9.30 13.53 7.73
N LYS A 4 -8.98 13.66 9.03
CA LYS A 4 -7.82 14.43 9.47
C LYS A 4 -6.53 13.75 9.03
N GLN A 5 -6.45 12.43 9.19
CA GLN A 5 -5.30 11.64 8.75
C GLN A 5 -5.14 11.68 7.23
N LEU A 6 -6.23 11.49 6.47
CA LEU A 6 -6.22 11.59 5.02
C LEU A 6 -5.71 12.96 4.56
N CYS A 7 -6.28 14.05 5.08
CA CYS A 7 -5.85 15.40 4.72
C CYS A 7 -4.39 15.66 5.11
N PHE A 8 -3.95 15.17 6.27
CA PHE A 8 -2.56 15.28 6.71
C PHE A 8 -1.61 14.58 5.72
N HIS A 9 -1.88 13.32 5.38
CA HIS A 9 -1.03 12.56 4.48
C HIS A 9 -1.04 13.11 3.04
N LEU A 10 -2.19 13.53 2.53
CA LEU A 10 -2.27 14.20 1.22
C LEU A 10 -1.52 15.53 1.21
N GLY A 11 -1.60 16.30 2.31
CA GLY A 11 -0.85 17.54 2.47
C GLY A 11 0.67 17.32 2.48
N CYS A 12 1.13 16.32 3.23
CA CYS A 12 2.54 15.91 3.21
C CYS A 12 2.98 15.45 1.83
N ALA A 13 2.18 14.64 1.14
CA ALA A 13 2.45 14.15 -0.21
C ALA A 13 2.60 15.30 -1.21
N ALA A 14 1.65 16.24 -1.19
CA ALA A 14 1.68 17.43 -2.05
C ALA A 14 2.92 18.29 -1.77
N LEU A 15 3.25 18.54 -0.50
CA LEU A 15 4.45 19.30 -0.13
C LEU A 15 5.72 18.61 -0.62
N CYS A 16 5.88 17.31 -0.39
CA CYS A 16 7.04 16.56 -0.88
C CYS A 16 7.12 16.58 -2.41
N THR A 17 6.00 16.44 -3.10
CA THR A 17 5.92 16.52 -4.57
C THR A 17 6.36 17.90 -5.09
N LEU A 18 5.98 18.98 -4.42
CA LEU A 18 6.43 20.34 -4.77
C LEU A 18 7.95 20.52 -4.57
N VAL A 19 8.53 19.89 -3.53
CA VAL A 19 9.98 19.91 -3.31
C VAL A 19 10.71 19.13 -4.40
N VAL A 20 10.19 17.95 -4.79
CA VAL A 20 10.70 17.16 -5.92
C VAL A 20 10.67 17.96 -7.22
N ASP A 21 9.53 18.55 -7.56
CA ASP A 21 9.36 19.40 -8.75
C ASP A 21 10.34 20.58 -8.75
N ARG A 22 10.53 21.23 -7.60
CA ARG A 22 11.51 22.30 -7.44
C ARG A 22 12.94 21.81 -7.67
N GLY A 23 13.28 20.61 -7.21
CA GLY A 23 14.56 19.95 -7.43
C GLY A 23 14.81 19.68 -8.92
N LEU A 24 13.83 19.10 -9.62
CA LEU A 24 13.88 18.86 -11.07
C LEU A 24 14.05 20.14 -11.88
N SER A 25 13.40 21.23 -11.45
CA SER A 25 13.42 22.53 -12.12
C SER A 25 14.65 23.38 -11.77
N THR A 26 15.56 22.91 -10.91
CA THR A 26 16.78 23.64 -10.52
C THR A 26 18.01 23.02 -11.18
N PRO A 27 18.76 23.75 -12.02
CA PRO A 27 20.00 23.22 -12.58
C PRO A 27 21.12 23.07 -11.54
N GLY A 28 22.04 22.14 -11.80
CA GLY A 28 23.28 21.98 -11.04
C GLY A 28 23.13 21.21 -9.73
N ALA A 29 24.21 21.21 -8.94
CA ALA A 29 24.31 20.39 -7.74
C ALA A 29 23.19 20.68 -6.72
N MET A 30 22.78 21.94 -6.57
CA MET A 30 21.70 22.32 -5.65
C MET A 30 20.38 21.65 -6.01
N GLY A 31 20.00 21.61 -7.29
CA GLY A 31 18.77 20.92 -7.70
C GLY A 31 18.82 19.43 -7.44
N TRP A 32 19.97 18.81 -7.65
CA TRP A 32 20.19 17.40 -7.33
C TRP A 32 20.01 17.11 -5.83
N PHE A 33 20.56 17.96 -4.94
CA PHE A 33 20.37 17.81 -3.49
C PHE A 33 18.91 17.98 -3.07
N VAL A 34 18.23 18.99 -3.62
CA VAL A 34 16.80 19.24 -3.34
C VAL A 34 15.95 18.08 -3.84
N LEU A 35 16.23 17.55 -5.02
CA LEU A 35 15.55 16.40 -5.61
C LEU A 35 15.68 15.17 -4.69
N VAL A 36 16.91 14.79 -4.33
CA VAL A 36 17.14 13.62 -3.47
C VAL A 36 16.47 13.79 -2.11
N ALA A 37 16.57 14.97 -1.49
CA ALA A 37 15.91 15.23 -0.22
C ALA A 37 14.37 15.14 -0.35
N GLY A 38 13.81 15.67 -1.44
CA GLY A 38 12.39 15.59 -1.75
C GLY A 38 11.91 14.15 -1.95
N GLU A 39 12.64 13.35 -2.72
CA GLU A 39 12.32 11.94 -3.00
C GLU A 39 12.40 11.09 -1.72
N LEU A 40 13.42 11.28 -0.89
CA LEU A 40 13.53 10.59 0.39
C LEU A 40 12.37 10.93 1.33
N ALA A 41 11.98 12.21 1.38
CA ALA A 41 10.83 12.64 2.17
C ALA A 41 9.51 12.07 1.61
N LEU A 42 9.33 12.07 0.28
CA LEU A 42 8.15 11.50 -0.36
C LEU A 42 8.05 10.00 -0.12
N GLY A 43 9.16 9.26 -0.23
CA GLY A 43 9.23 7.83 0.07
C GLY A 43 8.90 7.54 1.54
N LEU A 44 9.41 8.35 2.48
CA LEU A 44 9.07 8.24 3.89
C LEU A 44 7.56 8.43 4.11
N VAL A 45 6.98 9.51 3.57
CA VAL A 45 5.53 9.77 3.69
C VAL A 45 4.70 8.65 3.06
N SER A 46 5.13 8.14 1.90
CA SER A 46 4.44 7.07 1.17
C SER A 46 4.42 5.75 1.92
N SER A 47 5.45 5.46 2.72
CA SER A 47 5.50 4.23 3.53
C SER A 47 4.33 4.14 4.54
N PHE A 48 3.76 5.28 4.96
CA PHE A 48 2.61 5.33 5.85
C PHE A 48 1.26 5.13 5.16
N TYR A 49 1.18 5.13 3.82
CA TYR A 49 -0.10 4.93 3.12
C TYR A 49 -0.70 3.56 3.41
N PHE A 50 0.14 2.57 3.68
CA PHE A 50 -0.30 1.26 4.10
C PHE A 50 -1.11 1.30 5.41
N ALA A 51 -0.78 2.18 6.37
CA ALA A 51 -1.52 2.29 7.62
C ALA A 51 -2.95 2.79 7.40
N GLY A 52 -3.13 3.81 6.55
CA GLY A 52 -4.46 4.28 6.17
C GLY A 52 -5.25 3.20 5.43
N PHE A 53 -4.62 2.52 4.47
CA PHE A 53 -5.22 1.40 3.75
C PHE A 53 -5.67 0.26 4.67
N HIS A 54 -4.80 -0.12 5.61
CA HIS A 54 -5.06 -1.11 6.64
C HIS A 54 -6.29 -0.77 7.48
N GLU A 55 -6.40 0.46 7.95
CA GLU A 55 -7.56 0.92 8.72
C GLU A 55 -8.84 0.97 7.86
N MET A 56 -8.71 1.26 6.56
CA MET A 56 -9.85 1.30 5.63
C MET A 56 -10.40 -0.10 5.34
N ILE A 57 -9.56 -1.12 5.16
CA ILE A 57 -10.03 -2.49 4.95
C ILE A 57 -10.74 -3.05 6.20
N HIS A 58 -10.36 -2.60 7.41
CA HIS A 58 -11.09 -2.92 8.63
C HIS A 58 -12.46 -2.23 8.74
N GLY A 59 -12.71 -1.22 7.89
CA GLY A 59 -13.95 -0.45 7.92
C GLY A 59 -14.04 0.53 9.08
N THR A 60 -12.94 0.78 9.79
CA THR A 60 -12.89 1.61 11.00
C THR A 60 -12.37 3.03 10.74
N ALA A 61 -11.77 3.27 9.57
CA ALA A 61 -11.22 4.58 9.20
C ALA A 61 -12.28 5.70 9.14
N PHE A 62 -13.49 5.40 8.65
CA PHE A 62 -14.55 6.37 8.42
C PHE A 62 -15.87 5.91 9.05
N ALA A 63 -16.70 6.86 9.50
CA ALA A 63 -18.04 6.56 10.01
C ALA A 63 -18.98 5.98 8.93
N THR A 64 -18.68 6.23 7.65
CA THR A 64 -19.47 5.77 6.51
C THR A 64 -18.80 4.55 5.88
N GLY A 65 -19.40 3.37 6.07
CA GLY A 65 -18.77 2.10 5.66
C GLY A 65 -18.47 1.98 4.15
N TRP A 66 -19.38 2.42 3.28
CA TRP A 66 -19.14 2.35 1.82
C TRP A 66 -17.96 3.22 1.38
N LEU A 67 -17.71 4.33 2.09
CA LEU A 67 -16.61 5.24 1.80
C LEU A 67 -15.26 4.59 2.14
N ALA A 68 -15.18 3.88 3.27
CA ALA A 68 -13.97 3.14 3.65
C ALA A 68 -13.62 2.09 2.58
N GLY A 69 -14.62 1.35 2.08
CA GLY A 69 -14.42 0.39 0.99
C GLY A 69 -14.01 1.04 -0.33
N ALA A 70 -14.66 2.13 -0.75
CA ALA A 70 -14.27 2.82 -1.99
C ALA A 70 -12.83 3.37 -1.92
N LEU A 71 -12.46 3.98 -0.79
CA LEU A 71 -11.12 4.54 -0.59
C LEU A 71 -10.05 3.47 -0.38
N SER A 72 -10.39 2.29 0.17
CA SER A 72 -9.43 1.18 0.26
C SER A 72 -9.05 0.66 -1.13
N HIS A 73 -9.96 0.65 -2.12
CA HIS A 73 -9.60 0.32 -3.50
C HIS A 73 -8.65 1.35 -4.12
N VAL A 74 -8.90 2.64 -3.91
CA VAL A 74 -8.02 3.72 -4.41
C VAL A 74 -6.64 3.65 -3.77
N ALA A 75 -6.58 3.56 -2.44
CA ALA A 75 -5.33 3.46 -1.71
C ALA A 75 -4.58 2.16 -2.05
N GLY A 76 -5.31 1.05 -2.15
CA GLY A 76 -4.79 -0.24 -2.57
C GLY A 76 -4.13 -0.18 -3.95
N PHE A 77 -4.79 0.45 -4.93
CA PHE A 77 -4.17 0.69 -6.24
C PHE A 77 -2.87 1.50 -6.13
N ALA A 78 -2.88 2.58 -5.35
CA ALA A 78 -1.71 3.45 -5.19
C ALA A 78 -0.50 2.73 -4.54
N ILE A 79 -0.74 1.74 -3.68
CA ILE A 79 0.33 0.96 -3.01
C ILE A 79 0.52 -0.44 -3.62
N PHE A 80 -0.10 -0.72 -4.78
CA PHE A 80 -0.06 -2.03 -5.44
C PHE A 80 -0.53 -3.20 -4.56
N ARG A 81 -1.65 -3.02 -3.84
CA ARG A 81 -2.30 -4.02 -2.97
C ARG A 81 -3.80 -4.08 -3.25
N GLY A 82 -4.30 -5.23 -3.70
CA GLY A 82 -5.74 -5.42 -3.91
C GLY A 82 -6.52 -5.30 -2.60
N SER A 83 -7.51 -4.40 -2.56
CA SER A 83 -8.34 -4.17 -1.36
C SER A 83 -9.04 -5.44 -0.88
N ASN A 84 -9.78 -6.13 -1.76
CA ASN A 84 -10.54 -7.33 -1.38
C ASN A 84 -9.63 -8.47 -0.95
N TRP A 85 -8.59 -8.75 -1.74
CA TRP A 85 -7.60 -9.76 -1.38
C TRP A 85 -6.97 -9.46 -0.02
N TYR A 86 -6.56 -8.20 0.20
CA TYR A 86 -5.90 -7.84 1.45
C TYR A 86 -6.84 -7.87 2.65
N TYR A 87 -8.13 -7.54 2.46
CA TYR A 87 -9.15 -7.70 3.48
C TYR A 87 -9.22 -9.15 3.98
N TYR A 88 -9.36 -10.12 3.07
CA TYR A 88 -9.43 -11.54 3.45
C TYR A 88 -8.12 -12.07 4.02
N PHE A 89 -6.99 -11.72 3.40
CA PHE A 89 -5.65 -12.05 3.92
C PHE A 89 -5.47 -11.56 5.35
N HIS A 90 -5.78 -10.28 5.58
CA HIS A 90 -5.51 -9.62 6.84
C HIS A 90 -6.51 -10.04 7.94
N TRP A 91 -7.76 -10.31 7.58
CA TRP A 91 -8.73 -10.94 8.46
C TRP A 91 -8.26 -12.32 8.94
N HIS A 92 -7.76 -13.15 8.02
CA HIS A 92 -7.24 -14.48 8.35
C HIS A 92 -5.98 -14.40 9.23
N HIS A 93 -5.08 -13.47 8.93
CA HIS A 93 -3.93 -13.15 9.78
C HIS A 93 -4.33 -12.78 11.21
N HIS A 94 -5.28 -11.87 11.43
CA HIS A 94 -5.75 -11.54 12.79
C HIS A 94 -6.44 -12.71 13.50
N ARG A 95 -7.12 -13.57 12.74
CA ARG A 95 -7.79 -14.73 13.31
C ARG A 95 -6.81 -15.78 13.82
N PHE A 96 -5.66 -15.92 13.17
CA PHE A 96 -4.68 -16.98 13.39
C PHE A 96 -3.25 -16.46 13.64
N THR A 97 -3.11 -15.25 14.19
CA THR A 97 -1.80 -14.59 14.33
C THR A 97 -0.81 -15.49 15.07
N ASN A 98 0.41 -15.62 14.53
CA ASN A 98 1.49 -16.47 15.04
C ASN A 98 1.23 -17.98 14.98
N ASP A 99 0.18 -18.43 14.29
CA ASP A 99 0.01 -19.83 13.96
C ASP A 99 0.78 -20.17 12.68
N PRO A 100 1.85 -20.99 12.73
CA PRO A 100 2.69 -21.25 11.56
C PRO A 100 1.96 -21.91 10.38
N GLU A 101 0.87 -22.62 10.64
CA GLU A 101 0.11 -23.35 9.62
C GLU A 101 -1.03 -22.52 9.04
N ARG A 102 -1.63 -21.63 9.85
CA ARG A 102 -2.87 -20.92 9.50
C ARG A 102 -2.68 -19.42 9.27
N ASP A 103 -1.64 -18.81 9.82
CA ASP A 103 -1.34 -17.41 9.55
C ASP A 103 -0.82 -17.28 8.11
N PRO A 104 -1.52 -16.58 7.19
CA PRO A 104 -1.05 -16.42 5.82
C PRO A 104 0.22 -15.56 5.75
N GLU A 105 0.58 -14.84 6.83
CA GLU A 105 1.89 -14.20 6.97
C GLU A 105 3.00 -15.21 7.25
N LEU A 106 2.71 -16.42 7.74
CA LEU A 106 3.73 -17.44 8.07
C LEU A 106 3.67 -18.67 7.17
N SER A 107 2.49 -19.04 6.67
CA SER A 107 2.21 -20.34 6.06
C SER A 107 2.88 -20.58 4.71
N GLY A 108 3.57 -19.59 4.11
CA GLY A 108 4.33 -19.75 2.85
C GLY A 108 3.49 -20.06 1.60
N THR A 109 2.18 -20.30 1.76
CA THR A 109 1.23 -20.74 0.74
C THR A 109 0.50 -19.59 0.05
N THR A 110 0.71 -18.37 0.53
CA THR A 110 0.19 -17.15 -0.09
C THR A 110 0.91 -16.93 -1.42
N THR A 111 0.20 -16.52 -2.47
CA THR A 111 0.71 -16.41 -3.85
C THR A 111 1.92 -15.49 -4.02
N ASP A 112 2.17 -14.60 -3.06
CA ASP A 112 3.35 -13.74 -2.95
C ASP A 112 4.61 -14.46 -2.45
N ARG A 113 4.48 -15.66 -1.88
CA ARG A 113 5.57 -16.51 -1.38
C ARG A 113 5.79 -17.78 -2.19
N VAL A 114 4.98 -18.03 -3.21
CA VAL A 114 5.24 -19.12 -4.15
C VAL A 114 6.51 -18.77 -4.91
N ASP A 115 7.58 -19.51 -4.65
CA ASP A 115 8.85 -19.33 -5.33
C ASP A 115 8.63 -19.54 -6.84
N PRO A 116 8.79 -18.49 -7.67
CA PRO A 116 8.56 -18.60 -9.11
C PRO A 116 9.57 -19.51 -9.80
N THR A 117 10.66 -19.88 -9.12
CA THR A 117 11.64 -20.87 -9.60
C THR A 117 11.21 -22.32 -9.33
N ILE A 118 10.25 -22.53 -8.42
CA ILE A 118 9.73 -23.87 -8.06
C ILE A 118 8.46 -24.21 -8.86
N ASP A 119 7.58 -23.23 -9.15
CA ASP A 119 6.42 -23.44 -10.02
C ASP A 119 6.09 -22.21 -10.89
N PRO A 120 6.62 -22.13 -12.13
CA PRO A 120 6.41 -21.00 -13.03
C PRO A 120 4.95 -20.81 -13.47
N ALA A 121 4.11 -21.85 -13.41
CA ALA A 121 2.72 -21.78 -13.86
C ALA A 121 1.82 -21.07 -12.84
N SER A 122 2.16 -21.16 -11.55
CA SER A 122 1.43 -20.52 -10.45
C SER A 122 1.53 -18.98 -10.46
N ALA A 123 2.68 -18.42 -10.86
CA ALA A 123 2.90 -16.97 -10.91
C ALA A 123 2.02 -16.30 -11.97
N PHE A 124 1.83 -16.95 -13.12
CA PHE A 124 0.93 -16.45 -14.16
C PHE A 124 -0.54 -16.68 -13.81
N GLY A 125 -0.88 -17.82 -13.18
CA GLY A 125 -2.23 -18.14 -12.73
C GLY A 125 -2.75 -17.20 -11.63
N ALA A 126 -1.89 -16.79 -10.69
CA ALA A 126 -2.22 -15.85 -9.63
C ALA A 126 -2.58 -14.46 -10.17
N MET A 127 -1.83 -13.99 -11.18
CA MET A 127 -2.09 -12.71 -11.84
C MET A 127 -3.37 -12.76 -12.68
N CYS A 128 -3.64 -13.88 -13.37
CA CYS A 128 -4.87 -14.05 -14.15
C CYS A 128 -6.12 -14.14 -13.28
N LEU A 129 -6.06 -14.82 -12.12
CA LEU A 129 -7.17 -14.87 -11.16
C LEU A 129 -7.47 -13.49 -10.53
N PHE A 130 -6.44 -12.66 -10.33
CA PHE A 130 -6.59 -11.31 -9.81
C PHE A 130 -7.18 -10.32 -10.83
N LEU A 131 -7.08 -10.61 -12.12
CA LEU A 131 -7.61 -9.79 -13.22
C LEU A 131 -8.97 -10.27 -13.74
N SER A 132 -9.46 -11.42 -13.28
CA SER A 132 -10.71 -12.04 -13.73
C SER A 132 -11.92 -11.77 -12.83
N ASP A 133 -11.73 -11.14 -11.67
CA ASP A 133 -12.77 -10.68 -10.75
C ASP A 133 -12.87 -9.15 -10.74
#